data_AF-F9WUD4-F1
#
_entry.id   AF-F9WUD4-F1
#
_cell.length_a   1.000
_cell.length_b   1.000
_cell.length_c   1.000
_cell.angle_alpha   90.00
_cell.angle_beta   90.00
_cell.angle_gamma   90.00
#
_symmetry.space_group_name_H-M   'P 1'
#
loop_
_entity.id
_entity.type
_entity.pdbx_description
1 polymer ?
#
loop_
_entity_poly.entity_id
_entity_poly.type
_entity_poly.pdbx_seq_one_letter_code
_entity_poly.pdbx_strand_id
1 'polypeptide(L)'
;MRRVQRFRDFGYQVWTDGSVVLGVLSGAGALVQPKVGRREKVVLGAGSLACIYRAERVAMEAGLKRLVDVIELSKTRRTRVVAFTDSLSLLMALGAVPAVVEDAMLRRIWDLILHIVRRHVSVNFQSVFSHCGLPRNEAGDKAAERGNAGTQSYPAWVADVATGVERQVRNEMHRAFEDGQLPRTHRSALLGHVRPAPKHSKLDALNRKEAGAGLGEQVGTMAAHPWCEKALGHETCETTSRKQMERKDAAARQGKTWPLEPQAVGDGAHNEAKKPSLGPTHEN
;
A
#
# COMPACT_ATOMS: atom_id res chain seq x y z
N MET A 1 21.34 -19.80 -19.79
CA MET A 1 21.49 -19.11 -18.49
C MET A 1 22.28 -17.82 -18.67
N ARG A 2 21.63 -16.65 -18.62
CA ARG A 2 22.37 -15.38 -18.58
C ARG A 2 22.87 -15.17 -17.16
N ARG A 3 24.20 -15.21 -16.98
CA ARG A 3 24.88 -14.79 -15.75
C ARG A 3 24.32 -13.43 -15.33
N VAL A 4 23.84 -13.30 -14.09
CA VAL A 4 23.35 -12.05 -13.52
C VAL A 4 24.36 -10.95 -13.85
N GLN A 5 23.94 -9.97 -14.65
CA GLN A 5 24.74 -8.77 -14.87
C GLN A 5 25.03 -8.21 -13.49
N ARG A 6 26.32 -8.20 -13.10
CA ARG A 6 26.77 -7.62 -11.85
C ARG A 6 26.04 -6.29 -11.63
N PHE A 7 25.29 -6.18 -10.54
CA PHE A 7 24.54 -4.97 -10.14
C PHE A 7 25.40 -3.69 -9.97
N ARG A 8 26.71 -3.79 -10.26
CA ARG A 8 27.69 -2.69 -10.34
C ARG A 8 27.35 -1.65 -11.40
N ASP A 9 26.47 -2.02 -12.32
CA ASP A 9 26.10 -1.28 -13.52
C ASP A 9 24.95 -0.28 -13.30
N PHE A 10 24.26 -0.38 -12.16
CA PHE A 10 23.21 0.54 -11.74
C PHE A 10 23.80 1.75 -11.01
N GLY A 11 23.31 2.94 -11.35
CA GLY A 11 23.63 4.19 -10.65
C GLY A 11 22.90 4.30 -9.32
N TYR A 12 21.70 3.70 -9.21
CA TYR A 12 20.93 3.65 -7.97
C TYR A 12 20.27 2.28 -7.78
N GLN A 13 20.10 1.90 -6.53
CA GLN A 13 19.31 0.76 -6.11
C GLN A 13 18.24 1.21 -5.12
N VAL A 14 17.00 0.80 -5.34
CA VAL A 14 15.88 1.03 -4.41
C VAL A 14 15.52 -0.31 -3.82
N TRP A 15 15.40 -0.40 -2.49
CA TRP A 15 14.95 -1.60 -1.78
C TRP A 15 13.70 -1.23 -1.01
N THR A 16 12.62 -1.97 -1.20
CA THR A 16 11.30 -1.62 -0.65
C THR A 16 10.71 -2.84 0.03
N ASP A 17 10.12 -2.62 1.20
CA ASP A 17 9.42 -3.67 1.94
C ASP A 17 8.24 -3.10 2.73
N GLY A 18 7.21 -3.92 2.92
CA GLY A 18 6.02 -3.64 3.71
C GLY A 18 5.92 -4.54 4.93
N SER A 19 5.56 -3.96 6.08
CA SER A 19 5.31 -4.71 7.32
C SER A 19 3.87 -4.52 7.75
N VAL A 20 3.22 -5.60 8.20
CA VAL A 20 1.86 -5.53 8.74
C VAL A 20 1.75 -6.40 9.97
N VAL A 21 1.32 -5.78 11.06
CA VAL A 21 0.74 -6.47 12.21
C VAL A 21 -0.78 -6.35 12.06
N LEU A 22 -1.39 -7.42 11.54
CA LEU A 22 -2.78 -7.39 11.07
C LEU A 22 -3.75 -6.83 12.13
N GLY A 23 -4.37 -5.70 11.81
CA GLY A 23 -5.39 -5.04 12.65
C GLY A 23 -4.81 -4.21 13.80
N VAL A 24 -3.51 -3.94 13.77
CA VAL A 24 -2.83 -3.14 14.80
C VAL A 24 -2.10 -1.98 14.12
N LEU A 25 -1.06 -2.29 13.35
CA LEU A 25 -0.19 -1.30 12.71
C LEU A 25 0.31 -1.84 11.37
N SER A 26 0.64 -0.92 10.47
CA SER A 26 1.34 -1.24 9.24
C SER A 26 2.44 -0.23 8.98
N GLY A 27 3.47 -0.67 8.28
CA GLY A 27 4.68 0.08 8.06
C GLY A 27 5.22 -0.16 6.67
N ALA A 28 5.89 0.85 6.14
CA ALA A 28 6.51 0.84 4.84
C ALA A 28 7.94 1.36 4.96
N GLY A 29 8.87 0.61 4.37
CA GLY A 29 10.29 0.89 4.40
C GLY A 29 10.85 0.99 3.00
N ALA A 30 11.65 2.02 2.73
CA ALA A 30 12.42 2.08 1.50
C ALA A 30 13.85 2.55 1.75
N LEU A 31 14.79 2.00 1.00
CA LEU A 31 16.19 2.42 0.96
C LEU A 31 16.57 2.80 -0.46
N VAL A 32 17.02 4.03 -0.66
CA VAL A 32 17.59 4.49 -1.93
C VAL A 32 19.10 4.59 -1.76
N GLN A 33 19.82 3.77 -2.52
CA GLN A 33 21.27 3.65 -2.45
C GLN A 33 21.88 4.08 -3.78
N PRO A 34 22.49 5.27 -3.85
CA PRO A 34 23.33 5.61 -5.00
C PRO A 34 24.57 4.71 -5.02
N LYS A 35 25.16 4.57 -6.20
CA LYS A 35 26.43 3.84 -6.39
C LYS A 35 27.58 4.46 -5.59
N VAL A 36 27.58 5.78 -5.49
CA VAL A 36 28.53 6.59 -4.73
C VAL A 36 27.72 7.62 -3.94
N GLY A 37 28.07 7.84 -2.68
CA GLY A 37 27.42 8.84 -1.84
C GLY A 37 26.53 8.27 -0.74
N ARG A 38 25.69 9.14 -0.18
CA ARG A 38 24.88 8.85 1.02
C ARG A 38 23.69 7.98 0.67
N ARG A 39 23.44 6.97 1.52
CA ARG A 39 22.23 6.15 1.46
C ARG A 39 21.08 6.89 2.12
N GLU A 40 19.93 6.85 1.49
CA GLU A 40 18.71 7.49 1.95
C GLU A 40 17.72 6.42 2.42
N LYS A 41 17.07 6.69 3.54
CA LYS A 41 16.11 5.78 4.16
C LYS A 41 14.79 6.49 4.37
N VAL A 42 13.71 5.83 3.98
CA VAL A 42 12.33 6.28 4.19
C VAL A 42 11.63 5.26 5.06
N VAL A 43 10.91 5.76 6.08
CA VAL A 43 10.14 4.96 7.05
C VAL A 43 8.81 5.67 7.23
N LEU A 44 7.71 4.99 6.91
CA LEU A 44 6.36 5.54 6.97
C LEU A 44 5.39 4.52 7.59
N GLY A 45 4.32 5.01 8.21
CA GLY A 45 3.14 4.18 8.47
C GLY A 45 2.36 3.97 7.18
N ALA A 46 1.84 2.76 6.94
CA ALA A 46 1.10 2.44 5.71
C ALA A 46 -0.44 2.57 5.85
N GLY A 47 -0.91 2.88 7.07
CA GLY A 47 -2.33 3.05 7.42
C GLY A 47 -2.80 1.92 8.34
N SER A 48 -3.60 2.24 9.36
CA SER A 48 -3.96 1.28 10.43
C SER A 48 -4.67 0.01 9.95
N LEU A 49 -5.36 0.08 8.81
CA LEU A 49 -6.07 -1.05 8.19
C LEU A 49 -5.36 -1.64 6.98
N ALA A 50 -4.15 -1.16 6.64
CA ALA A 50 -3.47 -1.59 5.42
C ALA A 50 -3.16 -3.10 5.48
N CYS A 51 -3.56 -3.80 4.42
CA CYS A 51 -3.05 -5.15 4.16
C CYS A 51 -1.59 -5.12 3.71
N ILE A 52 -0.92 -6.28 3.74
CA ILE A 52 0.50 -6.39 3.36
C ILE A 52 0.74 -5.84 1.95
N TYR A 53 -0.14 -6.18 1.02
CA TYR A 53 -0.08 -5.70 -0.35
C TYR A 53 -0.08 -4.17 -0.46
N ARG A 54 -0.82 -3.49 0.42
CA ARG A 54 -0.86 -2.04 0.47
C ARG A 54 0.41 -1.47 1.10
N ALA A 55 0.92 -2.08 2.16
CA ALA A 55 2.19 -1.67 2.77
C ALA A 55 3.35 -1.71 1.76
N GLU A 56 3.42 -2.77 0.96
CA GLU A 56 4.38 -2.90 -0.16
C GLU A 56 4.29 -1.75 -1.18
N ARG A 57 3.06 -1.39 -1.57
CA ARG A 57 2.81 -0.29 -2.50
C ARG A 57 3.20 1.07 -1.92
N VAL A 58 2.91 1.29 -0.63
CA VAL A 58 3.36 2.50 0.08
C VAL A 58 4.89 2.58 0.11
N ALA A 59 5.57 1.46 0.37
CA ALA A 59 7.02 1.38 0.35
C ALA A 59 7.60 1.70 -1.03
N MET A 60 7.02 1.14 -2.09
CA MET A 60 7.42 1.42 -3.47
C MET A 60 7.21 2.88 -3.86
N GLU A 61 6.03 3.45 -3.56
CA GLU A 61 5.75 4.86 -3.82
C GLU A 61 6.75 5.76 -3.10
N ALA A 62 7.01 5.50 -1.82
CA ALA A 62 7.94 6.26 -1.00
C ALA A 62 9.40 6.15 -1.51
N GLY A 63 9.82 4.94 -1.88
CA GLY A 63 11.15 4.68 -2.45
C GLY A 63 11.36 5.40 -3.77
N LEU A 64 10.38 5.38 -4.68
CA LEU A 64 10.44 6.09 -5.95
C LEU A 64 10.38 7.61 -5.79
N LYS A 65 9.55 8.13 -4.88
CA LYS A 65 9.54 9.56 -4.51
C LYS A 65 10.92 10.01 -4.05
N ARG A 66 11.51 9.28 -3.09
CA ARG A 66 12.85 9.61 -2.59
C ARG A 66 13.91 9.51 -3.68
N LEU A 67 13.79 8.54 -4.59
CA LEU A 67 14.67 8.44 -5.74
C LEU A 67 14.56 9.67 -6.65
N VAL A 68 13.37 10.17 -6.94
CA VAL A 68 13.16 11.39 -7.75
C VAL A 68 13.88 12.60 -7.17
N ASP A 69 13.93 12.70 -5.84
CA ASP A 69 14.59 13.81 -5.13
C ASP A 69 16.12 13.74 -5.21
N VAL A 70 16.68 12.52 -5.22
CA VAL A 70 18.13 12.31 -5.05
C VAL A 70 18.84 11.80 -6.30
N ILE A 71 18.11 11.56 -7.38
CA ILE A 71 18.67 11.09 -8.63
C ILE A 71 19.45 12.20 -9.33
N GLU A 72 20.76 12.00 -9.44
CA GLU A 72 21.64 12.86 -10.20
C GLU A 72 21.66 12.40 -11.67
N LEU A 73 21.44 13.36 -12.56
CA LEU A 73 21.46 13.12 -13.99
C LEU A 73 22.86 13.39 -14.54
N SER A 74 23.49 12.34 -15.07
CA SER A 74 24.76 12.50 -15.79
C SER A 74 24.50 13.03 -17.20
N LYS A 75 25.27 14.04 -17.61
CA LYS A 75 25.25 14.55 -18.99
C LYS A 75 25.82 13.56 -20.01
N THR A 76 26.64 12.60 -19.56
CA THR A 76 27.45 11.75 -20.44
C THR A 76 27.03 10.28 -20.42
N ARG A 77 26.32 9.83 -19.39
CA ARG A 77 25.86 8.43 -19.29
C ARG A 77 24.40 8.36 -18.84
N ARG A 78 23.67 7.42 -19.43
CA ARG A 78 22.31 7.13 -19.00
C ARG A 78 22.32 6.52 -17.59
N THR A 79 21.66 7.16 -16.63
CA THR A 79 21.49 6.60 -15.28
C THR A 79 20.56 5.39 -15.34
N ARG A 80 21.00 4.29 -14.72
CA ARG A 80 20.21 3.05 -14.59
C ARG A 80 19.84 2.82 -13.13
N VAL A 81 18.59 2.48 -12.88
CA VAL A 81 18.04 2.20 -11.55
C VAL A 81 17.50 0.78 -11.54
N VAL A 82 17.68 0.10 -10.41
CA VAL A 82 16.97 -1.14 -10.09
C VAL A 82 16.18 -0.95 -8.79
N ALA A 83 14.92 -1.37 -8.78
CA ALA A 83 14.07 -1.44 -7.61
C ALA A 83 13.83 -2.91 -7.24
N PHE A 84 14.09 -3.25 -5.98
CA PHE A 84 13.97 -4.58 -5.42
C PHE A 84 12.82 -4.63 -4.42
N THR A 85 12.02 -5.69 -4.52
CA THR A 85 10.90 -6.04 -3.63
C THR A 85 10.77 -7.56 -3.61
N ASP A 86 10.29 -8.12 -2.51
CA ASP A 86 9.89 -9.53 -2.44
C ASP A 86 8.39 -9.74 -2.73
N SER A 87 7.65 -8.65 -2.94
CA SER A 87 6.23 -8.68 -3.28
C SER A 87 6.00 -8.98 -4.76
N LEU A 88 5.87 -10.28 -5.08
CA LEU A 88 5.53 -10.71 -6.44
C LEU A 88 4.20 -10.13 -6.91
N SER A 89 3.22 -9.99 -6.01
CA SER A 89 1.91 -9.39 -6.31
C SER A 89 2.02 -7.91 -6.75
N LEU A 90 2.98 -7.16 -6.19
CA LEU A 90 3.26 -5.80 -6.62
C LEU A 90 3.89 -5.79 -8.02
N LEU A 91 4.88 -6.67 -8.25
CA LEU A 91 5.53 -6.79 -9.57
C LEU A 91 4.55 -7.18 -10.67
N MET A 92 3.63 -8.10 -10.40
CA MET A 92 2.57 -8.47 -11.33
C MET A 92 1.66 -7.28 -11.66
N ALA A 93 1.29 -6.48 -10.65
CA ALA A 93 0.48 -5.29 -10.86
C ALA A 93 1.23 -4.19 -11.64
N LEU A 94 2.54 -4.05 -11.43
CA LEU A 94 3.41 -3.18 -12.24
C LEU A 94 3.68 -3.73 -13.65
N GLY A 95 3.38 -5.01 -13.91
CA GLY A 95 3.40 -5.57 -15.25
C GLY A 95 2.18 -5.17 -16.09
N ALA A 96 1.10 -4.69 -15.46
CA ALA A 96 -0.09 -4.22 -16.16
C ALA A 96 0.16 -2.86 -16.83
N VAL A 97 -0.48 -2.62 -17.98
CA VAL A 97 -0.34 -1.36 -18.71
C VAL A 97 -0.91 -0.19 -17.88
N PRO A 98 -0.21 0.95 -17.76
CA PRO A 98 -0.65 2.09 -16.94
C PRO A 98 -2.08 2.56 -17.24
N ALA A 99 -2.52 2.48 -18.50
CA ALA A 99 -3.84 2.91 -18.94
C ALA A 99 -5.02 2.09 -18.37
N VAL A 100 -4.76 0.86 -17.91
CA VAL A 100 -5.78 -0.06 -17.38
C VAL A 100 -5.84 -0.02 -15.84
N VAL A 101 -4.90 0.69 -15.21
CA VAL A 101 -4.83 0.78 -13.75
C VAL A 101 -5.93 1.71 -13.26
N GLU A 102 -6.97 1.19 -12.61
CA GLU A 102 -7.99 2.00 -11.93
C GLU A 102 -7.56 2.44 -10.52
N ASP A 103 -6.63 1.70 -9.93
CA ASP A 103 -6.16 1.94 -8.58
C ASP A 103 -5.31 3.22 -8.44
N ALA A 104 -5.72 4.11 -7.53
CA ALA A 104 -5.07 5.40 -7.31
C ALA A 104 -3.63 5.31 -6.79
N MET A 105 -3.28 4.33 -5.95
CA MET A 105 -1.88 4.16 -5.50
C MET A 105 -1.00 3.70 -6.65
N LEU A 106 -1.44 2.70 -7.40
CA LEU A 106 -0.67 2.17 -8.51
C LEU A 106 -0.53 3.21 -9.63
N ARG A 107 -1.52 4.09 -9.85
CA ARG A 107 -1.38 5.28 -10.71
C ARG A 107 -0.26 6.21 -10.23
N ARG A 108 -0.22 6.55 -8.94
CA ARG A 108 0.86 7.37 -8.37
C ARG A 108 2.24 6.74 -8.55
N ILE A 109 2.35 5.42 -8.36
CA ILE A 109 3.59 4.68 -8.61
C ILE A 109 3.97 4.79 -10.09
N TRP A 110 3.02 4.58 -11.00
CA TRP A 110 3.25 4.74 -12.44
C TRP A 110 3.64 6.16 -12.85
N ASP A 111 3.03 7.18 -12.27
CA ASP A 111 3.39 8.58 -12.53
C ASP A 111 4.83 8.86 -12.14
N LEU A 112 5.29 8.32 -11.01
CA LEU A 112 6.69 8.40 -10.58
C LEU A 112 7.62 7.65 -11.54
N ILE A 113 7.25 6.44 -11.96
CA ILE A 113 8.03 5.66 -12.94
C ILE A 113 8.16 6.44 -14.24
N LEU A 114 7.05 6.95 -14.78
CA LEU A 114 7.02 7.73 -16.01
C LEU A 114 7.83 9.02 -15.88
N HIS A 115 7.75 9.69 -14.73
CA HIS A 115 8.57 10.87 -14.43
C HIS A 115 10.07 10.57 -14.45
N ILE A 116 10.49 9.45 -13.85
CA ILE A 116 11.88 8.99 -13.86
C ILE A 116 12.31 8.65 -15.30
N VAL A 117 11.48 7.93 -16.05
CA VAL A 117 11.77 7.53 -17.44
C VAL A 117 11.89 8.75 -18.37
N ARG A 118 11.04 9.77 -18.19
CA ARG A 118 11.11 11.03 -18.94
C ARG A 118 12.41 11.80 -18.68
N ARG A 119 13.07 11.59 -17.54
CA ARG A 119 14.41 12.13 -17.24
C ARG A 119 15.55 11.30 -17.87
N HIS A 120 15.24 10.46 -18.86
CA HIS A 120 16.16 9.53 -19.52
C HIS A 120 16.75 8.45 -18.61
N VAL A 121 16.17 8.21 -17.43
CA VAL A 121 16.62 7.15 -16.52
C VAL A 121 15.94 5.83 -16.88
N SER A 122 16.68 4.72 -16.95
CA SER A 122 16.04 3.39 -17.08
C SER A 122 15.75 2.80 -15.71
N VAL A 123 14.53 2.34 -15.47
CA VAL A 123 14.12 1.69 -14.21
C VAL A 123 13.84 0.21 -14.48
N ASN A 124 14.46 -0.66 -13.70
CA ASN A 124 14.19 -2.10 -13.70
C ASN A 124 13.58 -2.51 -12.36
N PHE A 125 12.56 -3.36 -12.38
CA PHE A 125 12.00 -3.97 -11.18
C PHE A 125 12.44 -5.42 -11.10
N GLN A 126 12.88 -5.86 -9.93
CA GLN A 126 13.37 -7.22 -9.72
C GLN A 126 12.82 -7.80 -8.43
N SER A 127 12.41 -9.07 -8.51
CA SER A 127 12.04 -9.85 -7.34
C SER A 127 13.30 -10.23 -6.56
N VAL A 128 13.22 -10.13 -5.25
CA VAL A 128 14.16 -10.73 -4.30
C VAL A 128 13.39 -11.72 -3.46
N PHE A 129 14.03 -12.78 -2.99
CA PHE A 129 13.38 -13.68 -2.05
C PHE A 129 13.41 -13.08 -0.64
N SER A 130 12.25 -13.12 0.01
CA SER A 130 12.10 -12.69 1.41
C SER A 130 13.00 -13.53 2.33
N HIS A 131 13.50 -12.90 3.39
CA HIS A 131 14.26 -13.56 4.47
C HIS A 131 15.45 -14.44 4.05
N CYS A 132 16.07 -14.14 2.90
CA CYS A 132 17.20 -14.92 2.38
C CYS A 132 18.59 -14.46 2.86
N GLY A 133 18.67 -13.74 3.99
CA GLY A 133 19.95 -13.29 4.52
C GLY A 133 20.60 -12.13 3.75
N LEU A 134 19.90 -11.52 2.79
CA LEU A 134 20.43 -10.44 1.97
C LEU A 134 20.43 -9.13 2.78
N PRO A 135 21.60 -8.58 3.18
CA PRO A 135 21.65 -7.51 4.17
C PRO A 135 20.89 -6.23 3.77
N ARG A 136 20.72 -6.00 2.46
CA ARG A 136 19.97 -4.84 1.93
C ARG A 136 18.46 -5.06 1.95
N ASN A 137 18.01 -6.29 1.71
CA ASN A 137 16.60 -6.64 1.83
C ASN A 137 16.19 -6.52 3.30
N GLU A 138 16.92 -7.16 4.21
CA GLU A 138 16.64 -7.10 5.65
C GLU A 138 16.68 -5.67 6.22
N ALA A 139 17.48 -4.78 5.63
CA ALA A 139 17.50 -3.38 6.03
C ALA A 139 16.23 -2.64 5.57
N GLY A 140 15.62 -3.06 4.46
CA GLY A 140 14.27 -2.72 4.03
C GLY A 140 13.23 -3.24 5.01
N ASP A 141 13.30 -4.52 5.38
CA ASP A 141 12.39 -5.16 6.34
C ASP A 141 12.39 -4.42 7.69
N LYS A 142 13.59 -4.18 8.24
CA LYS A 142 13.76 -3.38 9.47
C LYS A 142 13.29 -1.94 9.32
N ALA A 143 13.29 -1.38 8.11
CA ALA A 143 12.73 -0.06 7.86
C ALA A 143 11.20 -0.10 7.89
N ALA A 144 10.61 -1.11 7.28
CA ALA A 144 9.17 -1.34 7.25
C ALA A 144 8.62 -1.61 8.65
N GLU A 145 9.28 -2.47 9.42
CA GLU A 145 8.92 -2.74 10.82
C GLU A 145 8.93 -1.48 11.69
N ARG A 146 9.94 -0.62 11.54
CA ARG A 146 9.97 0.69 12.23
C ARG A 146 8.85 1.61 11.77
N GLY A 147 8.40 1.45 10.53
CA GLY A 147 7.25 2.18 9.97
C GLY A 147 5.96 1.92 10.72
N ASN A 148 5.84 0.77 11.40
CA ASN A 148 4.67 0.47 12.24
C ASN A 148 4.48 1.52 13.34
N ALA A 149 5.56 2.07 13.89
CA ALA A 149 5.51 3.13 14.90
C ALA A 149 5.25 4.54 14.31
N GLY A 150 5.25 4.67 12.98
CA GLY A 150 5.01 5.93 12.30
C GLY A 150 3.53 6.32 12.28
N THR A 151 3.25 7.58 11.93
CA THR A 151 1.89 8.09 11.79
C THR A 151 1.13 7.33 10.69
N GLN A 152 -0.03 6.78 11.03
CA GLN A 152 -0.85 5.95 10.15
C GLN A 152 -1.77 6.80 9.25
N SER A 153 -1.25 7.88 8.66
CA SER A 153 -2.03 8.90 7.93
C SER A 153 -2.44 8.53 6.51
N TYR A 154 -2.03 7.37 6.00
CA TYR A 154 -2.43 6.95 4.65
C TYR A 154 -3.94 6.67 4.60
N PRO A 155 -4.69 7.29 3.66
CA PRO A 155 -6.15 7.15 3.57
C PRO A 155 -6.58 5.68 3.50
N ALA A 156 -7.58 5.29 4.28
CA ALA A 156 -8.10 3.93 4.26
C ALA A 156 -8.72 3.58 2.91
N TRP A 157 -8.44 2.39 2.40
CA TRP A 157 -9.08 1.86 1.19
C TRP A 157 -10.41 1.20 1.55
N VAL A 158 -11.39 1.30 0.65
CA VAL A 158 -12.70 0.65 0.85
C VAL A 158 -12.54 -0.85 1.12
N ALA A 159 -11.67 -1.52 0.36
CA ALA A 159 -11.38 -2.95 0.56
C ALA A 159 -10.74 -3.25 1.93
N ASP A 160 -9.83 -2.40 2.40
CA ASP A 160 -9.20 -2.56 3.71
C ASP A 160 -10.21 -2.32 4.85
N VAL A 161 -11.10 -1.34 4.69
CA VAL A 161 -12.19 -1.07 5.64
C VAL A 161 -13.16 -2.25 5.68
N ALA A 162 -13.63 -2.72 4.52
CA ALA A 162 -14.54 -3.87 4.44
C ALA A 162 -13.92 -5.12 5.08
N THR A 163 -12.67 -5.44 4.71
CA THR A 163 -11.95 -6.59 5.28
C THR A 163 -11.70 -6.42 6.78
N GLY A 164 -11.42 -5.20 7.24
CA GLY A 164 -11.27 -4.86 8.64
C GLY A 164 -12.55 -5.10 9.43
N VAL A 165 -13.69 -4.62 8.93
CA VAL A 165 -15.02 -4.80 9.54
C VAL A 165 -15.42 -6.28 9.55
N GLU A 166 -15.27 -6.99 8.43
CA GLU A 166 -15.55 -8.44 8.37
C GLU A 166 -14.72 -9.22 9.39
N ARG A 167 -13.45 -8.85 9.55
CA ARG A 167 -12.58 -9.47 10.54
C ARG A 167 -13.00 -9.13 11.97
N GLN A 168 -13.41 -7.90 12.23
CA GLN A 168 -13.92 -7.49 13.54
C GLN A 168 -15.17 -8.30 13.91
N VAL A 169 -16.17 -8.33 13.03
CA VAL A 169 -17.40 -9.12 13.23
C VAL A 169 -17.08 -10.59 13.47
N ARG A 170 -16.20 -11.18 12.65
CA ARG A 170 -15.77 -12.57 12.82
C ARG A 170 -15.08 -12.82 14.16
N ASN A 171 -14.22 -11.90 14.61
CA ASN A 171 -13.53 -12.02 15.89
C ASN A 171 -14.51 -11.89 17.07
N GLU A 172 -15.49 -10.99 16.98
CA GLU A 172 -16.56 -10.85 17.99
C GLU A 172 -17.43 -12.11 18.05
N MET A 173 -17.79 -12.68 16.91
CA MET A 173 -18.50 -13.97 16.84
C MET A 173 -17.66 -15.11 17.47
N HIS A 174 -16.35 -15.13 17.23
CA HIS A 174 -15.46 -16.11 17.85
C HIS A 174 -15.40 -15.94 19.38
N ARG A 175 -15.30 -14.71 19.88
CA ARG A 175 -15.33 -14.44 21.33
C ARG A 175 -16.64 -14.88 21.95
N ALA A 176 -17.78 -14.50 21.35
CA ALA A 176 -19.09 -14.94 21.83
C ALA A 176 -19.27 -16.46 21.81
N PHE A 177 -18.62 -17.16 20.86
CA PHE A 177 -18.60 -18.63 20.82
C PHE A 177 -17.80 -19.23 21.97
N GLU A 178 -16.58 -18.72 22.22
CA GLU A 178 -15.67 -19.13 23.29
C GLU A 178 -16.28 -18.86 24.68
N ASP A 179 -16.96 -17.72 24.83
CA ASP A 179 -17.63 -17.31 26.07
C ASP A 179 -18.96 -18.04 26.31
N GLY A 180 -19.38 -18.93 25.40
CA GLY A 180 -20.63 -19.68 25.52
C GLY A 180 -21.91 -18.85 25.37
N GLN A 181 -21.80 -17.62 24.86
CA GLN A 181 -22.92 -16.68 24.69
C GLN A 181 -23.74 -16.98 23.42
N LEU A 182 -23.21 -17.78 22.49
CA LEU A 182 -23.93 -18.20 21.29
C LEU A 182 -24.85 -19.41 21.54
N PRO A 183 -25.99 -19.51 20.82
CA PRO A 183 -26.89 -20.65 20.92
C PRO A 183 -26.15 -21.97 20.73
N ARG A 184 -26.44 -22.94 21.62
CA ARG A 184 -25.83 -24.28 21.54
C ARG A 184 -26.21 -24.94 20.23
N THR A 185 -25.23 -25.13 19.36
CA THR A 185 -25.34 -26.06 18.24
C THR A 185 -24.96 -27.46 18.72
N HIS A 186 -25.49 -28.51 18.08
CA HIS A 186 -25.11 -29.90 18.39
C HIS A 186 -23.59 -30.10 18.42
N ARG A 187 -22.87 -29.43 17.51
CA ARG A 187 -21.41 -29.48 17.41
C ARG A 187 -20.70 -28.75 18.55
N SER A 188 -21.19 -27.58 18.99
CA SER A 188 -20.55 -26.81 20.07
C SER A 188 -20.72 -27.48 21.44
N ALA A 189 -21.83 -28.18 21.65
CA ALA A 189 -22.07 -28.99 22.84
C ALA A 189 -21.11 -30.19 22.93
N LEU A 190 -20.86 -30.87 21.81
CA LEU A 190 -19.93 -32.01 21.74
C LEU A 190 -18.46 -31.61 21.89
N LEU A 191 -18.08 -30.43 21.40
CA LEU A 191 -16.68 -29.96 21.39
C LEU A 191 -16.38 -28.97 22.54
N GLY A 192 -17.29 -28.76 23.48
CA GLY A 192 -17.05 -27.88 24.64
C GLY A 192 -16.68 -26.44 24.26
N HIS A 193 -17.31 -25.88 23.23
CA HIS A 193 -16.99 -24.53 22.71
C HIS A 193 -15.54 -24.37 22.22
N VAL A 194 -14.82 -25.47 21.95
CA VAL A 194 -13.47 -25.41 21.37
C VAL A 194 -13.53 -24.84 19.96
N ARG A 195 -12.69 -23.82 19.73
CA ARG A 195 -12.57 -23.12 18.45
C ARG A 195 -12.28 -24.11 17.31
N PRO A 196 -13.03 -24.07 16.19
CA PRO A 196 -12.63 -24.80 14.99
C PRO A 196 -11.25 -24.33 14.54
N ALA A 197 -10.34 -25.27 14.26
CA ALA A 197 -9.03 -24.93 13.72
C ALA A 197 -9.19 -24.01 12.50
N PRO A 198 -8.42 -22.90 12.41
CA PRO A 198 -8.49 -22.03 11.25
C PRO A 198 -8.26 -22.86 10.00
N LYS A 199 -9.12 -22.72 8.99
CA LYS A 199 -8.76 -23.19 7.65
C LYS A 199 -7.53 -22.39 7.25
N HIS A 200 -6.36 -23.02 7.20
CA HIS A 200 -5.19 -22.39 6.60
C HIS A 200 -5.60 -21.93 5.21
N SER A 201 -5.43 -20.64 4.92
CA SER A 201 -5.51 -20.21 3.53
C SER A 201 -4.43 -20.99 2.77
N LYS A 202 -4.66 -21.34 1.50
CA LYS A 202 -3.62 -22.04 0.72
C LYS A 202 -2.29 -21.27 0.71
N LEU A 203 -2.32 -19.94 0.91
CA LEU A 203 -1.13 -19.11 1.12
C LEU A 203 -0.35 -19.48 2.39
N ASP A 204 -1.02 -19.69 3.53
CA ASP A 204 -0.35 -20.04 4.81
C ASP A 204 0.29 -21.44 4.79
N ALA A 205 -0.15 -22.31 3.87
CA ALA A 205 0.44 -23.62 3.65
C ALA A 205 1.65 -23.57 2.69
N LEU A 206 1.66 -22.63 1.74
CA LEU A 206 2.78 -22.39 0.82
C LEU A 206 3.98 -21.79 1.55
N ASN A 207 3.76 -20.75 2.36
CA ASN A 207 4.84 -20.10 3.14
C ASN A 207 5.56 -21.09 4.08
N ARG A 208 4.86 -22.10 4.60
CA ARG A 208 5.46 -23.16 5.44
C ARG A 208 6.22 -24.23 4.67
N LYS A 209 5.83 -24.50 3.41
CA LYS A 209 6.55 -25.46 2.56
C LYS A 209 7.83 -24.86 1.98
N GLU A 210 7.84 -23.55 1.73
CA GLU A 210 9.03 -22.83 1.25
C GLU A 210 10.09 -22.67 2.34
N ALA A 211 9.69 -22.51 3.62
CA ALA A 211 10.61 -22.50 4.76
C ALA A 211 11.33 -23.84 5.02
N GLY A 212 10.87 -24.95 4.43
CA GLY A 212 11.45 -26.28 4.61
C GLY A 212 12.43 -26.72 3.51
N ALA A 213 12.55 -25.97 2.41
CA ALA A 213 13.43 -26.31 1.29
C ALA A 213 14.77 -25.59 1.42
N GLY A 214 15.73 -26.25 2.07
CA GLY A 214 17.10 -25.77 2.20
C GLY A 214 17.86 -25.73 0.87
N LEU A 215 18.71 -24.70 0.78
CA LEU A 215 19.97 -24.59 0.01
C LEU A 215 19.88 -24.74 -1.52
N GLY A 216 19.86 -23.59 -2.19
CA GLY A 216 20.22 -23.47 -3.60
C GLY A 216 20.11 -22.02 -4.06
N GLU A 217 21.26 -21.34 -4.19
CA GLU A 217 21.39 -19.98 -4.69
C GLU A 217 20.90 -19.91 -6.15
N GLN A 218 19.62 -19.62 -6.37
CA GLN A 218 19.02 -19.53 -7.70
C GLN A 218 18.05 -18.35 -7.80
N VAL A 219 18.48 -17.28 -8.48
CA VAL A 219 17.61 -16.19 -8.94
C VAL A 219 16.95 -16.63 -10.25
N GLY A 220 15.69 -17.06 -10.17
CA GLY A 220 14.90 -17.50 -11.31
C GLY A 220 14.15 -16.36 -12.00
N THR A 221 14.31 -16.24 -13.32
CA THR A 221 13.34 -15.55 -14.19
C THR A 221 12.32 -16.60 -14.60
N MET A 222 11.03 -16.43 -14.25
CA MET A 222 10.02 -17.42 -14.63
C MET A 222 8.95 -16.81 -15.55
N ALA A 223 8.78 -17.47 -16.70
CA ALA A 223 7.75 -17.21 -17.68
C ALA A 223 6.36 -17.57 -17.12
N ALA A 224 5.34 -16.88 -17.62
CA ALA A 224 3.95 -17.01 -17.20
C ALA A 224 3.43 -18.45 -17.30
N HIS A 225 2.87 -18.97 -16.20
CA HIS A 225 2.13 -20.23 -16.19
C HIS A 225 0.60 -20.00 -16.27
N PRO A 226 -0.17 -20.92 -16.88
CA PRO A 226 -1.52 -20.64 -17.41
C PRO A 226 -2.67 -20.66 -16.39
N TRP A 227 -2.40 -20.54 -15.09
CA TRP A 227 -3.45 -20.66 -14.07
C TRP A 227 -4.21 -19.34 -13.81
N CYS A 228 -3.72 -18.19 -14.31
CA CYS A 228 -4.23 -16.86 -13.97
C CYS A 228 -5.66 -16.53 -14.47
N GLU A 229 -6.24 -17.28 -15.40
CA GLU A 229 -7.57 -16.94 -15.94
C GLU A 229 -8.74 -17.30 -15.02
N LYS A 230 -8.58 -18.26 -14.09
CA LYS A 230 -9.73 -18.79 -13.32
C LYS A 230 -10.05 -18.07 -12.01
N ALA A 231 -9.20 -17.13 -11.57
CA ALA A 231 -9.39 -16.40 -10.31
C ALA A 231 -10.03 -15.00 -10.49
N LEU A 232 -10.24 -14.55 -11.74
CA LEU A 232 -10.86 -13.27 -12.08
C LEU A 232 -12.38 -13.37 -12.32
N GLY A 233 -12.99 -14.53 -12.06
CA GLY A 233 -14.37 -14.84 -12.43
C GLY A 233 -15.39 -14.83 -11.29
N HIS A 234 -15.26 -14.00 -10.26
CA HIS A 234 -16.34 -13.79 -9.29
C HIS A 234 -16.68 -12.30 -9.14
N GLU A 235 -17.65 -11.92 -9.97
CA GLU A 235 -18.68 -10.88 -9.80
C GLU A 235 -18.26 -9.61 -9.04
N THR A 236 -17.79 -8.65 -9.83
CA THR A 236 -17.74 -7.24 -9.47
C THR A 236 -19.14 -6.65 -9.36
N CYS A 237 -19.25 -5.70 -8.44
CA CYS A 237 -20.33 -4.74 -8.23
C CYS A 237 -20.56 -3.87 -9.49
N GLU A 238 -20.95 -4.46 -10.62
CA GLU A 238 -21.26 -3.75 -11.87
C GLU A 238 -22.73 -3.32 -11.94
N THR A 239 -23.62 -3.96 -11.18
CA THR A 239 -25.07 -3.70 -11.23
C THR A 239 -25.50 -2.47 -10.43
N THR A 240 -24.72 -2.00 -9.46
CA THR A 240 -25.09 -0.84 -8.62
C THR A 240 -24.67 0.48 -9.28
N SER A 241 -23.46 0.55 -9.85
CA SER A 241 -22.98 1.76 -10.54
C SER A 241 -23.74 2.04 -11.85
N ARG A 242 -24.12 0.99 -12.60
CA ARG A 242 -24.90 1.15 -13.84
C ARG A 242 -26.31 1.68 -13.57
N LYS A 243 -26.96 1.21 -12.48
CA LYS A 243 -28.28 1.72 -12.05
C LYS A 243 -28.23 3.15 -11.51
N GLN A 244 -27.12 3.59 -10.92
CA GLN A 244 -26.94 4.98 -10.48
C GLN A 244 -26.68 5.93 -11.67
N MET A 245 -25.96 5.47 -12.70
CA MET A 245 -25.69 6.24 -13.90
C MET A 245 -26.96 6.38 -14.76
N GLU A 246 -27.72 5.30 -14.95
CA GLU A 246 -29.00 5.32 -15.68
C GLU A 246 -30.06 6.19 -14.98
N ARG A 247 -30.06 6.26 -13.63
CA ARG A 247 -30.95 7.16 -12.87
C ARG A 247 -30.57 8.63 -13.03
N LYS A 248 -29.28 8.96 -13.14
CA LYS A 248 -28.81 10.33 -13.39
C LYS A 248 -29.12 10.79 -14.81
N ASP A 249 -28.96 9.90 -15.79
CA ASP A 249 -29.26 10.21 -17.20
C ASP A 249 -30.77 10.31 -17.47
N ALA A 250 -31.59 9.52 -16.77
CA ALA A 250 -33.05 9.65 -16.82
C ALA A 250 -33.56 10.95 -16.17
N ALA A 251 -32.91 11.42 -15.10
CA ALA A 251 -33.24 12.69 -14.46
C ALA A 251 -32.84 13.91 -15.32
N ALA A 252 -31.70 13.83 -16.02
CA ALA A 252 -31.24 14.87 -16.95
C ALA A 252 -32.17 15.02 -18.18
N ARG A 253 -32.78 13.91 -18.65
CA ARG A 253 -33.75 13.93 -19.76
C ARG A 253 -35.13 14.46 -19.37
N GLN A 254 -35.47 14.54 -18.09
CA GLN A 254 -36.78 15.00 -17.61
C GLN A 254 -36.84 16.47 -17.18
N GLY A 255 -35.75 17.25 -17.37
CA GLY A 255 -35.77 18.69 -17.11
C GLY A 255 -36.13 19.08 -15.66
N LYS A 256 -35.83 18.22 -14.68
CA LYS A 256 -36.07 18.50 -13.26
C LYS A 256 -34.79 19.04 -12.61
N THR A 257 -34.71 20.35 -12.48
CA THR A 257 -33.73 21.02 -11.62
C THR A 257 -34.07 20.73 -10.15
N TRP A 258 -33.18 20.04 -9.44
CA TRP A 258 -33.26 19.94 -7.98
C TRP A 258 -32.62 21.20 -7.37
N PRO A 259 -33.22 21.82 -6.33
CA PRO A 259 -32.74 23.07 -5.77
C PRO A 259 -31.34 22.88 -5.15
N LEU A 260 -30.45 23.82 -5.46
CA LEU A 260 -29.17 24.00 -4.79
C LEU A 260 -29.44 24.31 -3.31
N GLU A 261 -28.83 23.54 -2.41
CA GLU A 261 -28.78 23.91 -0.99
C GLU A 261 -28.08 25.27 -0.82
N PRO A 262 -28.50 26.09 0.17
CA PRO A 262 -28.06 27.47 0.26
C PRO A 262 -26.60 27.58 0.69
N GLN A 263 -25.86 28.44 -0.01
CA GLN A 263 -24.60 28.98 0.48
C GLN A 263 -24.86 29.75 1.78
N ALA A 264 -24.09 29.45 2.82
CA ALA A 264 -24.07 30.22 4.04
C ALA A 264 -23.55 31.64 3.74
N VAL A 265 -24.47 32.59 3.64
CA VAL A 265 -24.21 34.02 3.62
C VAL A 265 -23.96 34.46 5.06
N GLY A 266 -22.77 35.00 5.31
CA GLY A 266 -22.44 35.68 6.55
C GLY A 266 -22.83 37.16 6.45
N ASP A 267 -23.79 37.54 7.29
CA ASP A 267 -23.99 38.91 7.78
C ASP A 267 -23.66 38.86 9.29
N GLY A 268 -22.91 39.75 9.92
CA GLY A 268 -22.79 41.18 9.69
C GLY A 268 -23.23 41.93 10.96
N ALA A 269 -22.29 42.06 11.90
CA ALA A 269 -22.17 43.12 12.92
C ALA A 269 -23.20 43.28 14.06
N HIS A 270 -22.71 43.19 15.30
CA HIS A 270 -22.94 44.24 16.30
C HIS A 270 -21.65 44.59 17.04
N ASN A 271 -21.35 45.90 17.02
CA ASN A 271 -20.24 46.59 17.66
C ASN A 271 -20.19 46.38 19.17
N GLU A 272 -18.97 46.24 19.71
CA GLU A 272 -18.58 47.04 20.87
C GLU A 272 -17.08 47.34 20.85
N ALA A 273 -16.77 48.62 20.98
CA ALA A 273 -15.47 49.21 20.82
C ALA A 273 -14.59 49.01 22.07
N LYS A 274 -13.36 48.55 21.88
CA LYS A 274 -12.25 48.84 22.80
C LYS A 274 -11.07 49.38 22.01
N LYS A 275 -10.83 50.69 22.18
CA LYS A 275 -9.63 51.40 21.73
C LYS A 275 -8.36 50.83 22.40
N PRO A 276 -7.19 50.88 21.73
CA PRO A 276 -5.90 50.63 22.37
C PRO A 276 -5.39 51.90 23.06
N SER A 277 -5.03 51.80 24.34
CA SER A 277 -4.29 52.84 25.04
C SER A 277 -2.78 52.63 24.85
N LEU A 278 -2.21 53.38 23.91
CA LEU A 278 -0.81 53.79 23.93
C LEU A 278 -0.62 54.72 25.15
N GLY A 279 0.44 54.50 25.93
CA GLY A 279 0.73 55.24 27.16
C GLY A 279 1.22 56.67 26.92
N PRO A 280 1.53 57.40 28.01
CA PRO A 280 2.44 58.53 27.95
C PRO A 280 3.73 58.24 28.70
N THR A 281 4.84 58.41 27.98
CA THR A 281 6.09 58.94 28.52
C THR A 281 5.85 60.35 29.06
N HIS A 282 6.27 60.62 30.29
CA HIS A 282 6.75 61.95 30.69
C HIS A 282 7.82 61.81 31.77
N GLU A 283 8.83 62.65 31.61
CA GLU A 283 10.07 62.82 32.37
C GLU A 283 9.82 63.29 33.81
N ASN A 284 10.60 62.73 34.74
CA ASN A 284 11.53 63.45 35.62
C ASN A 284 12.50 62.45 36.27
#